data_AF-A0AB39HAI8-F1
#
_entry.id   AF-A0AB39HAI8-F1
#
_cell.length_a   1.000
_cell.length_b   1.000
_cell.length_c   1.000
_cell.angle_alpha   90.00
_cell.angle_beta   90.00
_cell.angle_gamma   90.00
#
_symmetry.space_group_name_H-M   'P 1'
#
loop_
_entity.id
_entity.type
_entity.pdbx_description
1 polymer ?
#
loop_
_entity_poly.entity_id
_entity_poly.type
_entity_poly.pdbx_seq_one_letter_code
_entity_poly.pdbx_strand_id
1 'polypeptide(L)'
;MTTSPVVALAMGILAAIWFAKSGVGTIAPADMKAALSVLVGCAAAILGFLVSTGALLYAVANTALARNMQRTGYFQSLLANLFMAAGSFFLSLVAGAVNLFIPPIPSGLLPGFSHFEIGMVGFVFFNAAAYFMLIPLGHKMWLLLSNLEPENPKSLE
;
A
#
# COMPACT_ATOMS: atom_id res chain seq x y z
N MET A 1 15.21 -10.14 -5.58
CA MET A 1 14.04 -10.73 -4.90
C MET A 1 12.80 -9.95 -5.33
N THR A 2 12.01 -10.48 -6.27
CA THR A 2 10.68 -9.97 -6.57
C THR A 2 9.72 -10.56 -5.55
N THR A 3 9.31 -9.80 -4.52
CA THR A 3 8.11 -10.20 -3.79
C THR A 3 6.96 -10.08 -4.78
N SER A 4 6.50 -11.24 -5.26
CA SER A 4 5.39 -11.34 -6.18
C SER A 4 4.14 -10.72 -5.53
N PRO A 5 3.24 -10.05 -6.29
CA PRO A 5 1.94 -9.60 -5.76
C PRO A 5 1.18 -10.71 -5.02
N VAL A 6 1.45 -11.97 -5.36
CA VAL A 6 0.96 -13.16 -4.65
C VAL A 6 1.39 -13.20 -3.19
N VAL A 7 2.63 -12.80 -2.86
CA VAL A 7 3.11 -12.75 -1.47
C VAL A 7 2.39 -11.68 -0.68
N ALA A 8 2.20 -10.49 -1.27
CA ALA A 8 1.45 -9.41 -0.62
C ALA A 8 -0.01 -9.81 -0.35
N LEU A 9 -0.66 -10.48 -1.31
CA LEU A 9 -2.01 -11.01 -1.13
C LEU A 9 -2.04 -12.10 -0.06
N ALA A 10 -1.11 -13.05 -0.08
CA ALA A 10 -1.02 -14.11 0.94
C ALA A 10 -0.84 -13.54 2.35
N MET A 11 0.01 -12.54 2.52
CA MET A 11 0.19 -11.85 3.80
C MET A 11 -1.07 -11.09 4.22
N GLY A 12 -1.79 -10.47 3.27
CA GLY A 12 -3.10 -9.91 3.51
C GLY A 12 -4.09 -10.94 4.05
N ILE A 13 -4.18 -12.12 3.41
CA ILE A 13 -5.07 -13.21 3.84
C ILE A 13 -4.69 -13.68 5.24
N LEU A 14 -3.41 -13.89 5.51
CA LEU A 14 -2.93 -14.32 6.83
C LEU A 14 -3.27 -13.28 7.92
N ALA A 15 -3.07 -12.00 7.64
CA ALA A 15 -3.45 -10.92 8.56
C ALA A 15 -4.95 -10.89 8.81
N ALA A 16 -5.77 -11.08 7.78
CA ALA A 16 -7.22 -11.14 7.89
C ALA A 16 -7.72 -12.34 8.71
N ILE A 17 -7.15 -13.53 8.49
CA ILE A 17 -7.46 -14.75 9.25
C ILE A 17 -7.02 -14.58 10.71
N TRP A 18 -5.82 -14.05 10.94
CA TRP A 18 -5.33 -13.79 12.28
C TRP A 18 -6.24 -12.81 13.03
N PHE A 19 -6.64 -11.72 12.36
CA PHE A 19 -7.56 -10.73 12.92
C PHE A 19 -8.95 -11.31 13.19
N ALA A 20 -9.49 -12.14 12.29
CA ALA A 20 -10.76 -12.82 12.51
C ALA A 20 -10.72 -13.80 13.71
N LYS A 21 -9.56 -14.40 13.98
CA LYS A 21 -9.37 -15.37 15.07
C LYS A 21 -8.93 -14.76 16.40
N SER A 22 -8.45 -13.53 16.44
CA SER A 22 -7.87 -12.92 17.64
C SER A 22 -8.90 -12.46 18.68
N GLY A 23 -10.21 -12.74 18.47
CA GLY A 23 -11.24 -12.42 19.45
C GLY A 23 -11.62 -10.94 19.47
N VAL A 24 -11.58 -10.29 18.31
CA VAL A 24 -11.86 -8.85 18.12
C VAL A 24 -13.24 -8.41 18.64
N GLY A 25 -14.22 -9.32 18.74
CA GLY A 25 -15.51 -9.05 19.37
C GLY A 25 -15.44 -8.67 20.87
N THR A 26 -14.26 -8.78 21.50
CA THR A 26 -14.02 -8.31 22.88
C THR A 26 -13.57 -6.84 22.96
N ILE A 27 -13.19 -6.23 21.83
CA ILE A 27 -12.71 -4.84 21.78
C ILE A 27 -13.91 -3.91 21.66
N ALA A 28 -13.92 -2.81 22.43
CA ALA A 28 -14.99 -1.84 22.36
C ALA A 28 -15.06 -1.21 20.95
N PRO A 29 -16.26 -1.04 20.36
CA PRO A 29 -16.41 -0.46 19.02
C PRO A 29 -15.81 0.94 18.87
N ALA A 30 -15.77 1.71 19.96
CA ALA A 30 -15.16 3.04 19.99
C ALA A 30 -13.64 2.99 19.74
N ASP A 31 -12.95 2.05 20.40
CA ASP A 31 -11.49 1.86 20.25
C ASP A 31 -11.15 1.36 18.84
N MET A 32 -12.00 0.48 18.28
CA MET A 32 -11.85 0.00 16.91
C MET A 32 -11.98 1.14 15.89
N LYS A 33 -12.95 2.05 16.06
CA LYS A 33 -13.12 3.23 15.19
C LYS A 33 -11.96 4.21 15.33
N ALA A 34 -11.40 4.38 16.52
CA ALA A 34 -10.21 5.20 16.73
C ALA A 34 -9.00 4.61 15.98
N ALA A 35 -8.74 3.30 16.12
CA ALA A 35 -7.66 2.62 15.41
C ALA A 35 -7.84 2.67 13.89
N LEU A 36 -9.07 2.45 13.40
CA LEU A 36 -9.43 2.57 11.99
C LEU A 36 -9.12 3.98 11.45
N SER A 37 -9.49 5.03 12.20
CA SER A 37 -9.26 6.42 11.79
C SER A 37 -7.77 6.74 11.66
N VAL A 38 -6.94 6.24 12.59
CA VAL A 38 -5.48 6.38 12.52
C VAL A 38 -4.92 5.68 11.28
N LEU A 39 -5.32 4.43 11.03
CA LEU A 39 -4.82 3.65 9.90
C LEU A 39 -5.28 4.23 8.54
N VAL A 40 -6.50 4.77 8.46
CA VAL A 40 -6.98 5.52 7.28
C VAL A 40 -6.13 6.77 7.04
N GLY A 41 -5.81 7.51 8.10
CA GLY A 41 -4.89 8.66 8.02
C GLY A 41 -3.49 8.28 7.52
N CYS A 42 -2.93 7.18 8.03
CA CYS A 42 -1.65 6.66 7.56
C CYS A 42 -1.70 6.24 6.08
N ALA A 43 -2.76 5.55 5.66
CA ALA A 43 -2.95 5.15 4.26
C ALA A 43 -3.03 6.36 3.32
N ALA A 44 -3.76 7.42 3.73
CA ALA A 44 -3.85 8.65 2.98
C ALA A 44 -2.49 9.35 2.83
N ALA A 45 -1.70 9.42 3.91
CA ALA A 45 -0.38 10.02 3.88
C ALA A 45 0.58 9.26 2.94
N ILE A 46 0.61 7.93 3.04
CA ILE A 46 1.46 7.08 2.18
C ILE A 46 1.04 7.19 0.72
N LEU A 47 -0.26 7.22 0.44
CA LEU A 47 -0.75 7.44 -0.92
C LEU A 47 -0.29 8.78 -1.49
N GLY A 48 -0.31 9.85 -0.68
CA GLY A 48 0.26 11.15 -1.05
C GLY A 48 1.75 11.07 -1.38
N PHE A 49 2.53 10.35 -0.57
CA PHE A 49 3.95 10.11 -0.84
C PHE A 49 4.19 9.30 -2.12
N LEU A 50 3.37 8.29 -2.40
CA LEU A 50 3.47 7.48 -3.63
C LEU A 50 3.19 8.30 -4.88
N VAL A 51 2.17 9.17 -4.85
CA VAL A 51 1.87 10.08 -5.96
C VAL A 51 3.01 11.07 -6.18
N SER A 52 3.54 11.66 -5.11
CA SER A 52 4.70 12.56 -5.18
C SER A 52 5.95 11.85 -5.74
N THR A 53 6.17 10.61 -5.31
CA THR A 53 7.26 9.76 -5.83
C THR A 53 7.08 9.47 -7.33
N GLY A 54 5.86 9.26 -7.80
CA GLY A 54 5.56 9.12 -9.22
C GLY A 54 5.88 10.37 -10.03
N ALA A 55 5.56 11.55 -9.50
CA ALA A 55 5.92 12.83 -10.11
C ALA A 55 7.44 13.02 -10.17
N LEU A 56 8.16 12.68 -9.09
CA LEU A 56 9.62 12.73 -9.05
C LEU A 56 10.24 11.77 -10.07
N LEU A 57 9.76 10.52 -10.15
CA LEU A 57 10.20 9.54 -11.14
C LEU A 57 10.00 10.05 -12.57
N TYR A 58 8.89 10.73 -12.84
CA TYR A 58 8.64 11.35 -14.13
C TYR A 58 9.60 12.52 -14.42
N ALA A 59 9.92 13.34 -13.41
CA ALA A 59 10.89 14.42 -13.55
C ALA A 59 12.31 13.91 -13.84
N VAL A 60 12.74 12.81 -13.21
CA VAL A 60 14.05 12.20 -13.45
C VAL A 60 14.07 11.23 -14.65
N ALA A 61 12.91 10.96 -15.27
CA ALA A 61 12.79 10.05 -16.41
C ALA A 61 13.58 10.52 -17.65
N ASN A 62 13.95 11.80 -17.72
CA ASN A 62 14.69 12.38 -18.84
C ASN A 62 16.22 12.24 -18.72
N THR A 63 16.73 11.66 -17.62
CA THR A 63 18.17 11.39 -17.41
C THR A 63 18.65 10.21 -18.27
N ALA A 64 19.95 10.16 -18.59
CA ALA A 64 20.52 9.10 -19.41
C ALA A 64 20.32 7.69 -18.80
N LEU A 65 20.43 7.59 -17.47
CA LEU A 65 20.15 6.36 -16.71
C LEU A 65 18.69 5.90 -16.91
N ALA A 66 17.73 6.82 -16.83
CA ALA A 66 16.32 6.51 -17.04
C ALA A 66 16.01 6.11 -18.49
N ARG A 67 16.65 6.73 -19.49
CA ARG A 67 16.53 6.29 -20.91
C ARG A 67 17.08 4.87 -21.11
N ASN A 68 18.16 4.50 -20.43
CA ASN A 68 18.71 3.13 -20.47
C ASN A 68 17.79 2.13 -19.73
N MET A 69 17.17 2.53 -18.63
CA MET A 69 16.14 1.74 -17.94
C MET A 69 14.82 1.61 -18.73
N GLN A 70 14.47 2.62 -19.53
CA GLN A 70 13.33 2.56 -20.45
C GLN A 70 13.59 1.58 -21.59
N ARG A 71 14.81 1.58 -22.17
CA ARG A 71 15.20 0.62 -23.22
C ARG A 71 15.15 -0.84 -22.76
N THR A 72 15.40 -1.09 -21.49
CA THR A 72 15.41 -2.44 -20.90
C THR A 72 14.06 -2.85 -20.29
N GLY A 73 13.03 -1.99 -20.33
CA GLY A 73 11.67 -2.27 -19.83
C GLY A 73 11.53 -2.22 -18.30
N TYR A 74 12.63 -2.10 -17.55
CA TYR A 74 12.60 -2.04 -16.09
C TYR A 74 11.91 -0.79 -15.55
N PHE A 75 11.95 0.34 -16.28
CA PHE A 75 11.24 1.57 -15.90
C PHE A 75 9.72 1.38 -15.92
N GLN A 76 9.19 0.70 -16.94
CA GLN A 76 7.75 0.41 -17.06
C GLN A 76 7.28 -0.54 -15.96
N SER A 77 8.09 -1.55 -15.62
CA SER A 77 7.83 -2.42 -14.48
C SER A 77 7.82 -1.66 -13.15
N LEU A 78 8.76 -0.73 -12.94
CA LEU A 78 8.80 0.11 -11.73
C LEU A 78 7.53 0.95 -11.60
N LEU A 79 7.13 1.61 -12.69
CA LEU A 79 5.94 2.45 -12.74
C LEU A 79 4.65 1.62 -12.52
N ALA A 80 4.55 0.44 -13.13
CA ALA A 80 3.42 -0.46 -12.91
C ALA A 80 3.33 -0.91 -11.45
N ASN A 81 4.46 -1.23 -10.80
CA ASN A 81 4.48 -1.57 -9.36
C ASN A 81 4.10 -0.38 -8.48
N LEU A 82 4.52 0.83 -8.83
CA LEU A 82 4.12 2.05 -8.12
C LEU A 82 2.60 2.27 -8.21
N PHE A 83 2.02 2.15 -9.40
CA PHE A 83 0.57 2.29 -9.59
C PHE A 83 -0.21 1.17 -8.91
N MET A 84 0.26 -0.07 -8.93
CA MET A 84 -0.35 -1.17 -8.19
C MET A 84 -0.33 -0.91 -6.68
N ALA A 85 0.80 -0.45 -6.13
CA ALA A 85 0.91 -0.09 -4.71
C ALA A 85 -0.05 1.08 -4.38
N ALA A 86 -0.05 2.15 -5.17
CA ALA A 86 -0.94 3.29 -4.97
C ALA A 86 -2.43 2.88 -5.06
N GLY A 87 -2.79 2.05 -6.03
CA GLY A 87 -4.14 1.50 -6.17
C GLY A 87 -4.55 0.64 -4.97
N SER A 88 -3.63 -0.17 -4.43
CA SER A 88 -3.90 -0.97 -3.22
C SER A 88 -4.13 -0.09 -1.98
N PHE A 89 -3.35 1.00 -1.80
CA PHE A 89 -3.58 1.97 -0.74
C PHE A 89 -4.89 2.73 -0.93
N PHE A 90 -5.25 3.06 -2.16
CA PHE A 90 -6.52 3.70 -2.47
C PHE A 90 -7.71 2.79 -2.10
N LEU A 91 -7.65 1.51 -2.46
CA LEU A 91 -8.67 0.52 -2.07
C LEU A 91 -8.74 0.35 -0.55
N SER A 92 -7.59 0.31 0.14
CA SER A 92 -7.56 0.28 1.61
C SER A 92 -8.21 1.52 2.23
N LEU A 93 -7.95 2.71 1.67
CA LEU A 93 -8.55 3.97 2.12
C LEU A 93 -10.06 3.98 1.91
N VAL A 94 -10.53 3.59 0.72
CA VAL A 94 -11.97 3.50 0.43
C VAL A 94 -12.64 2.49 1.36
N ALA A 95 -12.06 1.30 1.55
CA ALA A 95 -12.59 0.30 2.46
C ALA A 95 -12.66 0.81 3.91
N GLY A 96 -11.62 1.50 4.38
CA GLY A 96 -11.59 2.07 5.73
C GLY A 96 -12.58 3.22 5.91
N ALA A 97 -12.70 4.10 4.91
CA ALA A 97 -13.65 5.20 4.90
C ALA A 97 -15.09 4.69 4.91
N VAL A 98 -15.43 3.71 4.06
CA VAL A 98 -16.76 3.08 4.06
C VAL A 98 -17.04 2.45 5.42
N ASN A 99 -16.06 1.74 6.00
CA ASN A 99 -16.25 1.07 7.28
C ASN A 99 -16.46 2.03 8.46
N LEU A 100 -15.95 3.28 8.40
CA LEU A 100 -16.22 4.30 9.43
C LEU A 100 -17.71 4.66 9.52
N PHE A 101 -18.41 4.65 8.39
CA PHE A 101 -19.83 5.00 8.30
C PHE A 101 -20.78 3.83 8.56
N ILE A 102 -20.28 2.59 8.64
CA ILE A 102 -21.10 1.43 8.98
C ILE A 102 -21.44 1.48 10.48
N PRO A 103 -22.73 1.49 10.85
CA PRO A 103 -23.14 1.41 12.24
C PRO A 103 -22.83 0.00 12.78
N PRO A 104 -22.36 -0.12 14.04
CA PRO A 104 -22.04 -1.41 14.66
C PRO A 104 -23.32 -2.14 15.08
N ILE A 105 -24.18 -2.47 14.11
CA ILE A 105 -25.43 -3.20 14.34
C ILE A 105 -25.11 -4.70 14.29
N PRO A 106 -25.55 -5.52 15.26
CA PRO A 106 -25.27 -6.96 15.30
C PRO A 106 -25.94 -7.81 14.20
N SER A 107 -26.57 -7.19 13.20
CA SER A 107 -27.33 -7.90 12.17
C SER A 107 -26.40 -8.43 11.08
N GLY A 108 -25.66 -9.51 11.30
CA GLY A 108 -24.72 -10.08 10.32
C GLY A 108 -25.36 -10.78 9.11
N LEU A 109 -24.68 -10.73 7.95
CA LEU A 109 -24.96 -11.55 6.75
C LEU A 109 -24.44 -13.01 6.91
N LEU A 110 -23.51 -13.23 7.84
CA LEU A 110 -22.93 -14.53 8.20
C LEU A 110 -23.18 -14.80 9.69
N PRO A 111 -23.49 -16.05 10.09
CA PRO A 111 -23.67 -16.37 11.51
C PRO A 111 -22.38 -16.12 12.28
N GLY A 112 -22.42 -15.20 13.24
CA GLY A 112 -21.31 -14.90 14.15
C GLY A 112 -20.45 -13.67 13.80
N PHE A 113 -20.72 -12.94 12.71
CA PHE A 113 -20.00 -11.71 12.36
C PHE A 113 -20.95 -10.51 12.15
N SER A 114 -20.65 -9.38 12.78
CA SER A 114 -21.28 -8.08 12.48
C SER A 114 -20.81 -7.53 11.13
N HIS A 115 -21.65 -6.73 10.44
CA HIS A 115 -21.25 -6.02 9.20
C HIS A 115 -19.99 -5.17 9.40
N PHE A 116 -19.84 -4.58 10.59
CA PHE A 116 -18.68 -3.79 10.96
C PHE A 116 -17.41 -4.66 11.06
N GLU A 117 -17.51 -5.88 11.57
CA GLU A 117 -16.37 -6.80 11.70
C GLU A 117 -15.90 -7.31 10.34
N ILE A 118 -16.84 -7.61 9.43
CA ILE A 118 -16.51 -7.99 8.04
C ILE A 118 -15.76 -6.85 7.35
N GLY A 119 -16.23 -5.61 7.52
CA GLY A 119 -15.55 -4.42 7.02
C GLY A 119 -14.15 -4.24 7.62
N MET A 120 -13.96 -4.52 8.90
CA MET A 120 -12.64 -4.46 9.56
C MET A 120 -11.68 -5.54 9.05
N VAL A 121 -12.15 -6.78 8.87
CA VAL A 121 -11.34 -7.87 8.29
C VAL A 121 -10.89 -7.50 6.88
N GLY A 122 -11.80 -6.98 6.05
CA GLY A 122 -11.48 -6.49 4.71
C GLY A 122 -10.48 -5.33 4.74
N PHE A 123 -10.65 -4.39 5.66
CA PHE A 123 -9.72 -3.27 5.82
C PHE A 123 -8.31 -3.75 6.20
N VAL A 124 -8.19 -4.65 7.19
CA VAL A 124 -6.90 -5.24 7.61
C VAL A 124 -6.25 -6.00 6.46
N PHE A 125 -7.02 -6.76 5.69
CA PHE A 125 -6.54 -7.45 4.48
C PHE A 125 -5.89 -6.48 3.50
N PHE A 126 -6.63 -5.45 3.08
CA PHE A 126 -6.14 -4.48 2.08
C PHE A 126 -4.95 -3.67 2.61
N ASN A 127 -4.98 -3.29 3.89
CA ASN A 127 -3.92 -2.49 4.49
C ASN A 127 -2.62 -3.28 4.62
N ALA A 128 -2.69 -4.53 5.09
CA ALA A 128 -1.52 -5.40 5.18
C ALA A 128 -0.94 -5.70 3.78
N ALA A 129 -1.79 -6.05 2.80
CA ALA A 129 -1.35 -6.28 1.43
C ALA A 129 -0.64 -5.04 0.84
N ALA A 130 -1.18 -3.85 1.07
CA ALA A 130 -0.59 -2.59 0.59
C ALA A 130 0.81 -2.32 1.19
N TYR A 131 1.01 -2.58 2.49
CA TYR A 131 2.33 -2.45 3.12
C TYR A 131 3.37 -3.42 2.54
N PHE A 132 2.99 -4.67 2.31
CA PHE A 132 3.91 -5.64 1.72
C PHE A 132 4.27 -5.31 0.26
N MET A 133 3.38 -4.63 -0.48
CA MET A 133 3.69 -4.12 -1.83
C MET A 133 4.69 -2.95 -1.83
N LEU A 134 4.87 -2.23 -0.71
CA LEU A 134 5.88 -1.17 -0.61
C LEU A 134 7.30 -1.69 -0.52
N ILE A 135 7.54 -2.83 0.13
CA ILE A 135 8.88 -3.39 0.32
C ILE A 135 9.66 -3.53 -1.01
N PRO A 136 9.12 -4.20 -2.05
CA PRO A 136 9.84 -4.32 -3.32
C PRO A 136 9.97 -3.00 -4.05
N LEU A 137 8.98 -2.11 -3.92
CA LEU A 137 9.02 -0.78 -4.54
C LEU A 137 10.16 0.05 -3.92
N GLY A 138 10.24 0.10 -2.59
CA GLY A 138 11.29 0.79 -1.86
C GLY A 138 12.67 0.24 -2.20
N HIS A 139 12.83 -1.08 -2.30
CA HIS A 139 14.10 -1.69 -2.72
C HIS A 139 14.51 -1.29 -4.14
N LYS A 140 13.56 -1.30 -5.10
CA LYS A 140 13.87 -0.87 -6.49
C LYS A 140 14.18 0.62 -6.57
N MET A 141 13.46 1.45 -5.83
CA MET A 141 13.72 2.89 -5.74
C MET A 141 15.08 3.17 -5.12
N TRP A 142 15.43 2.46 -4.05
CA TRP A 142 16.74 2.56 -3.40
C TRP A 142 17.87 2.23 -4.38
N LEU A 143 17.74 1.13 -5.12
CA LEU A 143 18.72 0.75 -6.15
C LEU A 143 18.83 1.79 -7.27
N LEU A 144 17.71 2.41 -7.68
CA LEU A 144 17.73 3.46 -8.69
C LEU A 144 18.50 4.68 -8.17
N LEU A 145 18.22 5.11 -6.94
CA LEU A 145 18.88 6.26 -6.32
C LEU A 145 20.36 6.00 -6.01
N SER A 146 20.73 4.80 -5.57
CA SER A 146 22.13 4.46 -5.28
C SER A 146 22.99 4.35 -6.54
N ASN A 147 22.39 4.18 -7.72
CA ASN A 147 23.09 4.12 -9.01
C ASN A 147 22.98 5.43 -9.82
N LEU A 148 22.37 6.48 -9.26
CA LEU A 148 22.48 7.84 -9.80
C LEU A 148 23.83 8.43 -9.37
N GLU A 149 24.93 7.95 -9.96
CA GLU A 149 26.18 8.72 -9.93
C GLU A 149 26.07 9.92 -10.89
N PRO A 150 26.57 11.10 -10.51
CA PRO A 150 26.59 12.25 -11.40
C PRO A 150 27.46 11.94 -12.62
N GLU A 151 26.84 11.97 -13.80
CA GLU A 151 27.43 11.51 -15.06
C GLU A 151 28.70 12.30 -15.45
N ASN A 152 28.95 13.49 -14.86
CA ASN A 152 30.22 14.19 -15.00
C ASN A 152 30.33 15.39 -14.03
N PRO A 153 31.12 15.33 -12.93
CA PRO A 153 31.39 16.52 -12.11
C PRO A 153 32.23 17.58 -12.86
N LYS A 154 32.80 17.26 -14.03
CA LYS A 154 33.62 18.16 -14.85
C LYS A 154 32.89 18.86 -16.00
N SER A 155 31.58 18.63 -16.19
CA SER A 155 30.80 19.31 -17.25
C SER A 155 30.13 20.61 -16.79
N LEU A 156 30.42 21.04 -15.56
CA LEU A 156 29.89 22.26 -14.94
C LEU A 156 30.98 23.34 -14.74
N GLU A 157 32.16 23.17 -15.34
CA GLU A 157 33.20 24.21 -15.47
C GLU A 157 33.27 24.70 -16.93
#